data_AF-A0A444UW45-F1
#
_entry.id   AF-A0A444UW45-F1
#
_cell.length_a   1.000
_cell.length_b   1.000
_cell.length_c   1.000
_cell.angle_alpha   90.00
_cell.angle_beta   90.00
_cell.angle_gamma   90.00
#
_symmetry.space_group_name_H-M   'P 1'
#
loop_
_entity.id
_entity.type
_entity.pdbx_description
1 polymer ?
#
loop_
_entity_poly.entity_id
_entity_poly.type
_entity_poly.pdbx_seq_one_letter_code
_entity_poly.pdbx_strand_id
1 'polypeptide(L)' 'MAQGSASGQYVLGIDLGTTSVKAVLLETKTNRLTDSQTRQTKADISSDTGIQFSISAPLPS' A
#
# COMPACT_ATOMS: atom_id res chain seq x y z
N MET A 1 16.76 -32.78 10.33
CA MET A 1 15.61 -32.48 11.21
C MET A 1 14.57 -31.76 10.36
N ALA A 2 13.51 -32.46 9.94
CA ALA A 2 12.44 -31.87 9.15
C ALA A 2 11.61 -30.96 10.09
N GLN A 3 11.65 -29.65 9.85
CA GLN A 3 10.71 -28.73 10.50
C GLN A 3 9.34 -29.02 9.93
N GLY A 4 8.55 -29.81 10.68
CA GLY A 4 7.15 -30.02 10.36
C GLY A 4 6.45 -28.67 10.33
N SER A 5 5.80 -28.39 9.21
CA SER A 5 4.94 -27.22 9.05
C SER A 5 3.88 -27.24 10.14
N ALA A 6 4.11 -26.50 11.24
CA ALA A 6 3.02 -26.10 12.09
C ALA A 6 2.10 -25.26 11.20
N SER A 7 0.94 -25.79 10.84
CA SER A 7 -0.09 -25.06 10.12
C SER A 7 -0.67 -24.00 11.05
N GLY A 8 0.11 -22.95 11.28
CA GLY A 8 -0.32 -21.76 11.98
C GLY A 8 -1.49 -21.14 11.23
N GLN A 9 -2.49 -20.70 11.97
CA GLN A 9 -3.54 -19.86 11.42
C GLN A 9 -3.09 -18.42 11.59
N TYR A 10 -3.17 -17.66 10.50
CA TYR A 10 -2.72 -16.28 10.47
C TYR A 10 -3.84 -15.38 9.94
N VAL A 11 -3.85 -14.15 10.44
CA VAL A 11 -4.67 -13.06 9.90
C VAL A 11 -3.73 -12.00 9.36
N LEU A 12 -4.06 -11.50 8.17
CA LEU A 12 -3.39 -10.35 7.55
C LEU A 12 -4.18 -9.09 7.88
N GLY A 13 -3.58 -8.18 8.63
CA GLY A 13 -4.09 -6.83 8.81
C GLY A 13 -3.43 -5.87 7.82
N ILE A 14 -4.22 -5.01 7.18
CA ILE A 14 -3.73 -3.98 6.27
C ILE A 14 -4.28 -2.64 6.72
N ASP A 15 -3.38 -1.69 6.94
CA ASP A 15 -3.67 -0.29 7.23
C ASP A 15 -3.22 0.57 6.04
N LEU A 16 -4.17 1.30 5.46
CA LEU A 16 -4.01 2.07 4.24
C LEU A 16 -4.04 3.57 4.56
N GLY A 17 -2.86 4.18 4.67
CA GLY A 17 -2.70 5.62 4.78
C GLY A 17 -2.39 6.26 3.42
N THR A 18 -2.55 7.58 3.35
CA THR A 18 -2.18 8.35 2.17
C THR A 18 -0.67 8.34 1.93
N THR A 19 0.13 8.38 3.00
CA THR A 19 1.60 8.45 2.95
C THR A 19 2.25 7.07 3.04
N SER A 20 1.60 6.07 3.64
CA SER A 20 2.17 4.74 3.78
C SER A 20 1.10 3.66 3.84
N VAL A 21 1.50 2.44 3.46
CA VAL A 21 0.72 1.23 3.65
C VAL A 21 1.47 0.34 4.64
N LYS A 22 0.77 -0.16 5.65
CA LYS A 22 1.31 -1.11 6.63
C LYS A 22 0.55 -2.43 6.52
N ALA A 23 1.30 -3.52 6.43
CA ALA A 23 0.77 -4.89 6.48
C ALA A 23 1.33 -5.57 7.73
N VAL A 24 0.47 -6.25 8.47
CA VAL A 24 0.83 -7.00 9.68
C VAL A 24 0.34 -8.43 9.58
N LEU A 25 1.18 -9.39 9.93
CA LEU A 25 0.81 -10.80 10.01
C LEU A 25 0.70 -11.19 11.48
N LEU A 26 -0.47 -11.67 11.88
CA LEU A 26 -0.79 -12.05 13.25
C LEU A 26 -1.08 -13.55 13.32
N GLU A 27 -0.43 -14.27 14.23
CA GLU A 27 -0.83 -15.65 14.57
C GLU A 27 -2.10 -15.62 15.44
N THR A 28 -3.16 -16.31 15.02
CA THR A 28 -4.49 -16.18 15.64
C THR A 28 -4.60 -16.84 17.02
N LYS A 29 -3.82 -17.89 17.27
CA LYS A 29 -3.91 -18.65 18.54
C LYS A 29 -3.28 -17.90 19.71
N THR A 30 -2.17 -17.21 19.44
CA THR A 30 -1.36 -16.53 20.44
C THR A 30 -1.60 -15.02 20.44
N ASN A 31 -2.31 -14.50 19.42
CA ASN A 31 -2.40 -13.07 19.11
C ASN A 31 -1.01 -12.42 19.01
N ARG A 32 -0.01 -13.19 18.58
CA ARG A 32 1.36 -12.72 18.43
C ARG A 32 1.55 -12.13 17.05
N LEU A 33 2.11 -10.92 16.99
CA LEU A 33 2.59 -10.33 15.74
C LEU A 33 3.81 -11.14 15.27
N THR A 34 3.68 -11.77 14.10
CA THR A 34 4.74 -12.61 13.53
C THR A 34 5.61 -11.82 12.57
N ASP A 35 5.01 -10.89 11.82
CA ASP A 35 5.74 -10.01 10.91
C ASP A 35 4.98 -8.69 10.71
N SER A 36 5.71 -7.65 10.32
CA SER A 36 5.16 -6.35 9.95
C SER A 36 6.01 -5.72 8.86
N GLN A 37 5.36 -5.30 7.79
CA GLN A 37 5.97 -4.54 6.71
C GLN A 37 5.30 -3.18 6.58
N THR A 38 6.10 -2.15 6.34
CA THR A 38 5.59 -0.80 6.06
C THR A 38 6.27 -0.29 4.81
N ARG A 39 5.47 0.22 3.87
CA ARG A 39 5.93 0.76 2.60
C ARG A 39 5.44 2.18 2.46
N GLN A 40 6.36 3.08 2.17
CA GLN A 40 6.02 4.46 1.86
C GLN A 40 5.34 4.51 0.49
N THR A 41 4.26 5.27 0.41
CA THR A 41 3.64 5.65 -0.86
C THR A 41 4.44 6.81 -1.46
N LYS A 42 4.10 7.18 -2.70
CA LYS A 42 4.60 8.40 -3.33
C LYS A 42 3.60 9.54 -3.14
N ALA A 43 3.15 9.77 -1.90
CA ALA A 43 2.19 10.83 -1.58
C ALA A 43 2.70 12.24 -1.93
N ASP A 44 4.02 12.42 -1.95
CA ASP A 44 4.68 13.69 -2.29
C ASP A 44 4.72 13.96 -3.80
N ILE A 45 4.14 13.08 -4.64
CA ILE A 45 3.90 13.41 -6.04
C ILE A 45 2.80 14.47 -6.05
N SER A 46 3.23 15.73 -6.11
CA SER A 46 2.42 16.82 -6.64
C SER A 46 1.76 16.30 -7.92
N SER A 47 0.44 16.38 -8.02
CA SER A 47 -0.30 15.97 -9.21
C SER A 47 0.25 16.73 -10.42
N ASP A 48 1.26 16.20 -11.11
CA ASP A 48 1.89 16.78 -12.31
C ASP A 48 1.01 16.55 -13.55
N THR A 49 -0.29 16.63 -13.29
CA THR A 49 -1.37 16.79 -14.24
C THR A 49 -2.15 18.01 -13.79
N GLY A 50 -1.44 19.15 -13.72
CA GLY A 50 -2.05 20.36 -14.23
C GLY A 50 -2.54 20.02 -15.63
N ILE A 51 -3.84 19.76 -15.77
CA ILE A 51 -4.48 19.49 -17.05
C ILE A 51 -4.32 20.79 -17.83
N GLN A 52 -3.20 20.97 -18.52
CA GLN A 52 -3.05 22.04 -19.48
C GLN A 52 -3.92 21.64 -20.67
N PHE A 53 -5.21 21.94 -20.56
CA PHE A 53 -6.08 22.06 -21.72
C PHE A 53 -5.57 23.26 -22.53
N SER A 54 -4.53 23.05 -23.34
CA SER A 54 -4.23 23.93 -24.45
C SER A 54 -5.29 23.68 -25.52
N ILE A 55 -6.45 24.32 -25.36
CA ILE A 55 -7.34 24.53 -26.49
C ILE A 55 -6.61 25.47 -27.47
N SER A 56 -5.81 24.91 -28.37
CA SER A 56 -5.44 25.58 -29.61
C SER A 56 -6.70 25.66 -30.48
N ALA A 57 -7.57 26.63 -30.21
CA ALA A 57 -8.57 27.03 -31.17
C ALA A 57 -7.88 27.92 -32.22
N PRO A 58 -7.93 27.60 -33.53
CA PRO A 58 -7.44 28.51 -34.56
C PRO A 58 -8.34 29.76 -34.59
N LEU A 59 -7.70 30.93 -34.58
CA LEU A 59 -8.37 32.22 -34.73
C LEU A 59 -9.10 32.25 -36.09
N PRO A 60 -10.42 32.55 -36.16
CA PRO A 60 -11.10 32.69 -37.43
C PRO A 60 -10.56 33.92 -38.18
N SER A 61 -10.37 33.74 -39.49
CA SER A 61 -9.80 34.71 -40.44
C SER A 61 -10.69 35.93 -40.64
#